data_AF-A0A6L5YKG5-F1
#
_entry.id   AF-A0A6L5YKG5-F1
#
_cell.length_a   1.000
_cell.length_b   1.000
_cell.length_c   1.000
_cell.angle_alpha   90.00
_cell.angle_beta   90.00
_cell.angle_gamma   90.00
#
_symmetry.space_group_name_H-M   'P 1'
#
loop_
_entity.id
_entity.type
_entity.pdbx_description
1 polymer ?
#
loop_
_entity_poly.entity_id
_entity_poly.type
_entity_poly.pdbx_seq_one_letter_code
_entity_poly.pdbx_strand_id
1 'polypeptide(L)'
;MLVPINIWKTWRKIIMNGLRWLRIRCNLSTSELADQLGVTRQAVCSWESGKKAIPEKRKNQMAAFFGIDRTYFDEIDEEKRNELIQKAMYFYQKDGKEIYLYRPNKTPKSHDETVTYFQKDREKSLDEEYLLAKKRKQQTIQEIEEQIEDKKETDCLLTKISHLHRGCDVYEITSKLFKKMKKEKAFLKIPYFCELMNVWKAMLLAYELLDEKSLSEEKVEEHWGEDVDFILHLSDEIKNHWEKEKTWHENYHKEVRKRIQEKQVKNQKEVGHF
;
A
#
# COMPACT_ATOMS: atom_id res chain seq x y z
N MET A 1 39.77 32.85 17.07
CA MET A 1 38.44 33.10 17.68
C MET A 1 37.39 32.59 16.71
N LEU A 2 36.88 31.38 16.94
CA LEU A 2 35.81 30.77 16.16
C LEU A 2 34.47 31.25 16.73
N VAL A 3 33.66 31.88 15.90
CA VAL A 3 32.30 32.28 16.25
C VAL A 3 31.42 31.02 16.24
N PRO A 4 30.68 30.69 17.32
CA PRO A 4 29.77 29.55 17.30
C PRO A 4 28.61 29.85 16.36
N ILE A 5 28.41 28.99 15.36
CA ILE A 5 27.23 28.98 14.51
C ILE A 5 26.04 28.61 15.40
N ASN A 6 25.21 29.60 15.69
CA ASN A 6 24.01 29.46 16.50
C ASN A 6 22.93 28.75 15.65
N ILE A 7 22.86 27.43 15.73
CA ILE A 7 21.81 26.62 15.10
C ILE A 7 20.52 26.80 15.91
N TRP A 8 19.81 27.89 15.65
CA TRP A 8 18.40 28.00 16.02
C TRP A 8 17.60 27.11 15.06
N LYS A 9 17.47 25.81 15.40
CA LYS A 9 16.32 25.03 14.92
C LYS A 9 15.08 25.68 15.54
N THR A 10 14.50 26.62 14.80
CA THR A 10 13.15 27.11 15.08
C THR A 10 12.23 25.91 14.87
N TRP A 11 11.82 25.27 15.97
CA TRP A 11 10.75 24.29 15.99
C TRP A 11 9.47 25.00 15.58
N ARG A 12 9.22 25.09 14.27
CA ARG A 12 7.96 25.61 13.76
C ARG A 12 6.90 24.57 14.09
N LYS A 13 6.18 24.81 15.19
CA LYS A 13 5.05 23.99 15.64
C LYS A 13 4.17 23.71 14.42
N ILE A 14 3.99 22.45 14.03
CA ILE A 14 3.05 22.12 12.96
C ILE A 14 1.66 22.42 13.50
N ILE A 15 1.05 23.46 12.94
CA ILE A 15 -0.32 23.85 13.25
C ILE A 15 -1.21 23.34 12.13
N MET A 16 -2.27 22.60 12.49
CA MET A 16 -3.23 22.07 11.54
C MET A 16 -4.66 22.43 11.93
N ASN A 17 -5.57 22.41 10.94
CA ASN A 17 -6.99 22.60 11.19
C ASN A 17 -7.58 21.37 11.88
N GLY A 18 -7.90 21.51 13.16
CA GLY A 18 -8.38 20.42 14.00
C GLY A 18 -9.73 19.87 13.56
N LEU A 19 -10.66 20.72 13.12
CA LEU A 19 -11.96 20.25 12.58
C LEU A 19 -11.77 19.31 11.39
N ARG A 20 -10.93 19.69 10.42
CA ARG A 20 -10.66 18.86 9.24
C ARG A 20 -10.01 17.54 9.63
N TRP A 21 -9.01 17.58 10.50
CA TRP A 21 -8.31 16.39 10.97
C TRP A 21 -9.26 15.42 11.70
N LEU A 22 -10.08 15.94 12.61
CA LEU A 22 -11.11 15.17 13.32
C LEU A 22 -12.13 14.55 12.38
N ARG A 23 -12.63 15.33 11.41
CA ARG A 23 -13.60 14.85 10.44
C ARG A 23 -13.07 13.65 9.67
N ILE A 24 -11.84 13.74 9.16
CA ILE A 24 -11.16 12.67 8.42
C ILE A 24 -11.00 11.43 9.30
N ARG A 25 -10.52 11.62 10.53
CA ARG A 25 -10.31 10.54 11.51
C ARG A 25 -11.61 9.86 11.95
N CYS A 26 -12.70 10.60 12.02
CA CYS A 26 -14.03 10.05 12.32
C CYS A 26 -14.70 9.41 11.09
N ASN A 27 -13.97 9.29 9.97
CA ASN A 27 -14.43 8.77 8.69
C ASN A 27 -15.60 9.56 8.06
N LEU A 28 -15.60 10.89 8.16
CA LEU A 28 -16.67 11.73 7.62
C LEU A 28 -16.21 12.53 6.39
N SER A 29 -17.08 12.64 5.40
CA SER A 29 -16.98 13.63 4.32
C SER A 29 -17.48 14.99 4.81
N THR A 30 -17.10 16.05 4.09
CA THR A 30 -17.55 17.41 4.41
C THR A 30 -19.09 17.53 4.38
N SER A 31 -19.75 16.84 3.45
CA SER A 31 -21.21 16.85 3.33
C SER A 31 -21.87 16.17 4.53
N GLU A 32 -21.36 15.00 4.94
CA GLU A 32 -21.93 14.27 6.08
C GLU A 32 -21.82 15.04 7.39
N LEU A 33 -20.68 15.73 7.62
CA LEU A 33 -20.56 16.61 8.77
C LEU A 33 -21.52 17.81 8.69
N ALA A 34 -21.71 18.37 7.49
CA ALA A 34 -22.64 19.46 7.29
C ALA A 34 -24.10 19.05 7.57
N ASP A 35 -24.50 17.88 7.09
CA ASP A 35 -25.82 17.29 7.31
C ASP A 35 -26.05 17.01 8.80
N GLN A 36 -25.04 16.43 9.47
CA GLN A 36 -25.08 16.18 10.91
C GLN A 36 -25.25 17.45 11.75
N LEU A 37 -24.74 18.59 11.26
CA LEU A 37 -24.84 19.89 11.92
C LEU A 37 -26.04 20.72 11.43
N GLY A 38 -26.76 20.28 10.39
CA GLY A 38 -27.81 21.07 9.75
C GLY A 38 -27.28 22.40 9.19
N VAL A 39 -26.16 22.35 8.47
CA VAL A 39 -25.54 23.49 7.78
C VAL A 39 -25.21 23.13 6.34
N THR A 40 -24.80 24.11 5.54
CA THR A 40 -24.34 23.84 4.17
C THR A 40 -22.92 23.29 4.16
N ARG A 41 -22.60 22.45 3.16
CA ARG A 41 -21.23 21.96 2.91
C ARG A 41 -20.22 23.11 2.83
N GLN A 42 -20.59 24.23 2.19
CA GLN A 42 -19.74 25.41 2.04
C GLN A 42 -19.40 26.07 3.38
N ALA A 43 -20.29 26.00 4.37
CA ALA A 43 -20.01 26.48 5.72
C ALA A 43 -18.86 25.69 6.34
N VAL A 44 -18.95 24.35 6.30
CA VAL A 44 -17.89 23.46 6.80
C VAL A 44 -16.58 23.68 6.03
N CYS A 45 -16.60 23.76 4.69
CA CYS A 45 -15.40 24.07 3.91
C CYS A 45 -14.75 25.39 4.33
N SER A 46 -15.55 26.43 4.62
CA SER A 46 -15.03 27.74 5.02
C SER A 46 -14.37 27.71 6.40
N TRP A 47 -14.87 26.86 7.30
CA TRP A 47 -14.26 26.63 8.61
C TRP A 47 -12.95 25.84 8.50
N GLU A 48 -12.95 24.76 7.71
CA GLU A 48 -11.76 23.92 7.51
C GLU A 48 -10.63 24.64 6.78
N SER A 49 -10.95 25.62 5.94
CA SER A 49 -9.96 26.46 5.27
C SER A 49 -9.55 27.69 6.07
N GLY A 50 -10.08 27.88 7.29
CA GLY A 50 -9.85 29.07 8.11
C GLY A 50 -10.44 30.38 7.55
N LYS A 51 -11.25 30.33 6.49
CA LYS A 51 -11.86 31.53 5.89
C LYS A 51 -12.91 32.16 6.79
N LYS A 52 -13.57 31.36 7.63
CA LYS A 52 -14.54 31.80 8.62
C LYS A 52 -14.28 31.10 9.95
N ALA A 53 -14.44 31.83 11.04
CA ALA A 53 -14.43 31.24 12.38
C ALA A 53 -15.66 30.32 12.57
N ILE A 54 -15.49 29.25 13.36
CA ILE A 54 -16.59 28.35 13.72
C ILE A 54 -17.46 29.04 14.78
N PRO A 55 -18.77 29.24 14.55
CA PRO A 55 -19.65 29.84 15.56
C PRO A 55 -19.74 28.99 16.83
N GLU A 56 -19.85 29.62 17.99
CA GLU A 56 -19.83 28.92 19.29
C GLU A 56 -20.94 27.87 19.42
N LYS A 57 -22.14 28.18 18.93
CA LYS A 57 -23.25 27.21 18.85
C LYS A 57 -22.86 25.94 18.08
N ARG A 58 -22.06 26.06 17.02
CA ARG A 58 -21.62 24.94 16.20
C ARG A 58 -20.48 24.16 16.87
N LYS A 59 -19.56 24.84 17.57
CA LYS A 59 -18.57 24.18 18.42
C LYS A 59 -19.22 23.28 19.47
N ASN A 60 -20.25 23.76 20.15
CA ASN A 60 -20.99 22.96 21.14
C ASN A 60 -21.68 21.74 20.52
N GLN A 61 -22.27 21.88 19.33
CA GLN A 61 -22.86 20.75 18.59
C GLN A 61 -21.81 19.72 18.18
N MET A 62 -20.66 20.17 17.67
CA MET A 62 -19.54 19.29 17.32
C MET A 62 -18.99 18.58 18.55
N ALA A 63 -18.82 19.27 19.69
CA ALA A 63 -18.35 18.67 20.93
C ALA A 63 -19.26 17.53 21.39
N ALA A 64 -20.58 17.77 21.38
CA ALA A 64 -21.57 16.75 21.71
C ALA A 64 -21.57 15.59 20.69
N PHE A 65 -21.43 15.90 19.40
CA PHE A 65 -21.42 14.89 18.35
C PHE A 65 -20.19 13.98 18.43
N PHE A 66 -18.99 14.57 18.39
CA PHE A 66 -17.71 13.84 18.40
C PHE A 66 -17.36 13.24 19.76
N GLY A 67 -17.83 13.83 20.86
CA GLY A 67 -17.46 13.41 22.21
C GLY A 67 -16.11 13.96 22.68
N ILE A 68 -15.72 15.14 22.22
CA ILE A 68 -14.45 15.80 22.55
C ILE A 68 -14.68 17.27 22.91
N ASP A 69 -13.68 17.88 23.56
CA ASP A 69 -13.75 19.27 23.94
C ASP A 69 -13.69 20.23 22.72
N ARG A 70 -14.35 21.38 22.85
CA ARG A 70 -14.43 22.39 21.78
C ARG A 70 -13.09 23.02 21.39
N THR A 71 -12.07 22.91 22.26
CA THR A 71 -10.71 23.45 22.03
C THR A 71 -9.91 22.71 20.96
N TYR A 72 -10.43 21.61 20.41
CA TYR A 72 -9.80 20.84 19.32
C TYR A 72 -10.31 21.18 17.92
N PHE A 73 -11.31 22.07 17.76
CA PHE A 73 -11.89 22.35 16.43
C PHE A 73 -11.18 23.44 15.64
N ASP A 74 -10.48 24.34 16.33
CA ASP A 74 -9.68 25.39 15.68
C ASP A 74 -8.30 24.82 15.30
N GLU A 75 -7.25 25.62 15.43
CA GLU A 75 -5.88 25.19 15.23
C GLU A 75 -5.41 24.27 16.37
N ILE A 76 -4.93 23.09 16.00
CA ILE A 76 -4.28 22.14 16.92
C ILE A 76 -2.82 21.96 16.54
N ASP A 77 -2.00 21.74 17.55
CA ASP A 77 -0.60 21.39 17.40
C ASP A 77 -0.39 19.88 17.50
N GLU A 78 0.86 19.44 17.34
CA GLU A 78 1.26 18.05 17.46
C GLU A 78 0.92 17.43 18.82
N GLU A 79 1.00 18.19 19.91
CA GLU A 79 0.73 17.68 21.27
C GLU A 79 -0.75 17.32 21.43
N LYS A 80 -1.66 18.25 21.09
CA LYS A 80 -3.10 18.02 21.09
C LYS A 80 -3.50 16.89 20.13
N ARG A 81 -2.87 16.83 18.96
CA ARG A 81 -3.06 15.74 18.01
C ARG A 81 -2.67 14.40 18.60
N ASN A 82 -1.48 14.30 19.18
CA ASN A 82 -0.99 13.06 19.78
C ASN A 82 -1.87 12.60 20.93
N GLU A 83 -2.40 13.53 21.74
CA GLU A 83 -3.40 13.22 22.76
C GLU A 83 -4.65 12.56 22.16
N LEU A 84 -5.18 13.10 21.06
CA LEU A 84 -6.35 12.55 20.38
C LEU A 84 -6.07 11.22 19.67
N ILE A 85 -4.82 10.96 19.27
CA ILE A 85 -4.42 9.67 18.67
C ILE A 85 -4.50 8.54 19.70
N GLN A 86 -4.10 8.84 20.94
CA GLN A 86 -4.08 7.87 22.04
C GLN A 86 -5.45 7.62 22.67
N LYS A 87 -6.49 8.39 22.29
CA LYS A 87 -7.85 8.18 22.80
C LYS A 87 -8.58 7.09 22.02
N ALA A 88 -9.30 6.26 22.77
CA ALA A 88 -10.21 5.25 22.22
C ALA A 88 -11.36 5.92 21.45
N MET A 89 -11.71 5.31 20.32
CA MET A 89 -12.88 5.64 19.51
C MET A 89 -13.85 4.46 19.49
N TYR A 90 -15.13 4.75 19.30
CA TYR A 90 -16.21 3.77 19.27
C TYR A 90 -16.82 3.73 17.87
N PHE A 91 -17.12 2.53 17.41
CA PHE A 91 -17.75 2.30 16.12
C PHE A 91 -19.24 2.65 16.14
N TYR A 92 -19.70 3.24 15.05
CA TYR A 92 -21.11 3.52 14.77
C TYR A 92 -21.40 3.15 13.33
N GLN A 93 -22.56 2.53 13.11
CA GLN A 93 -23.09 2.33 11.77
C GLN A 93 -24.42 3.07 11.61
N LYS A 94 -24.49 3.95 10.61
CA LYS A 94 -25.70 4.71 10.30
C LYS A 94 -25.92 4.70 8.80
N ASP A 95 -27.06 4.15 8.35
CA ASP A 95 -27.44 4.12 6.92
C ASP A 95 -26.35 3.50 6.00
N GLY A 96 -25.65 2.48 6.50
CA GLY A 96 -24.53 1.83 5.79
C GLY A 96 -23.19 2.58 5.86
N LYS A 97 -23.15 3.75 6.51
CA LYS A 97 -21.94 4.53 6.76
C LYS A 97 -21.30 4.15 8.09
N GLU A 98 -20.01 3.84 8.05
CA GLU A 98 -19.18 3.61 9.24
C GLU A 98 -18.58 4.92 9.75
N ILE A 99 -18.79 5.21 11.03
CA ILE A 99 -18.32 6.43 11.70
C ILE A 99 -17.63 6.01 13.00
N TYR A 100 -16.58 6.72 13.38
CA TYR A 100 -15.88 6.49 14.65
C TYR A 100 -15.89 7.76 15.49
N LEU A 101 -16.32 7.69 16.75
CA LEU A 101 -16.46 8.85 17.63
C LEU A 101 -15.75 8.62 18.96
N TYR A 102 -15.35 9.68 19.66
CA TYR A 102 -14.66 9.63 20.96
C TYR A 102 -15.60 9.42 22.15
N ARG A 103 -16.84 9.02 21.89
CA ARG A 103 -17.83 8.72 22.93
C ARG A 103 -18.50 7.38 22.65
N PRO A 104 -18.80 6.59 23.70
CA PRO A 104 -19.52 5.34 23.55
C PRO A 104 -20.95 5.56 23.08
N ASN A 105 -21.50 4.56 22.38
CA ASN A 105 -22.93 4.54 22.09
C ASN A 105 -23.69 4.22 23.39
N LYS A 106 -24.66 5.06 23.75
CA LYS A 106 -25.49 4.84 24.95
C LYS A 106 -26.42 3.63 24.81
N THR A 107 -26.80 3.29 23.58
CA THR A 107 -27.69 2.17 23.27
C THR A 107 -27.08 1.38 22.11
N PRO A 108 -26.00 0.61 22.34
CA PRO A 108 -25.32 -0.13 21.30
C PRO A 108 -26.24 -1.21 20.71
N LYS A 109 -26.24 -1.33 19.38
CA LYS A 109 -27.07 -2.31 18.65
C LYS A 109 -26.31 -3.59 18.29
N SER A 110 -24.99 -3.58 18.40
CA SER A 110 -24.12 -4.72 18.10
C SER A 110 -22.93 -4.76 19.06
N HIS A 111 -22.21 -5.89 19.08
CA HIS A 111 -20.95 -6.00 19.83
C HIS A 111 -19.91 -5.00 19.32
N ASP A 112 -19.82 -4.78 18.00
CA ASP A 112 -18.85 -3.85 17.42
C ASP A 112 -19.02 -2.41 17.94
N GLU A 113 -20.25 -1.97 18.21
CA GLU A 113 -20.52 -0.66 18.80
C GLU A 113 -20.07 -0.53 20.28
N THR A 114 -19.66 -1.65 20.91
CA THR A 114 -19.09 -1.69 22.27
C THR A 114 -17.56 -1.76 22.27
N VAL A 115 -16.94 -2.09 21.14
CA VAL A 115 -15.48 -2.24 21.00
C VAL A 115 -14.82 -0.87 20.87
N THR A 116 -13.67 -0.73 21.53
CA THR A 116 -12.81 0.45 21.41
C THR A 116 -11.76 0.25 20.33
N TYR A 117 -11.53 1.30 19.55
CA TYR A 117 -10.57 1.34 18.45
C TYR A 117 -9.54 2.43 18.71
N PHE A 118 -8.26 2.10 18.58
CA PHE A 118 -7.15 3.04 18.59
C PHE A 118 -6.64 3.22 17.16
N GLN A 119 -7.20 4.21 16.46
CA GLN A 119 -6.82 4.43 15.07
C GLN A 119 -5.45 5.12 14.97
N LYS A 120 -4.60 4.66 14.06
CA LYS A 120 -3.40 5.40 13.66
C LYS A 120 -3.81 6.73 13.01
N ASP A 121 -2.89 7.69 12.93
CA ASP A 121 -3.14 8.89 12.16
C ASP A 121 -3.22 8.61 10.66
N ARG A 122 -4.06 9.35 9.95
CA ARG A 122 -4.38 9.17 8.55
C ARG A 122 -4.65 10.51 7.88
N GLU A 123 -4.15 10.66 6.66
CA GLU A 123 -4.40 11.86 5.85
C GLU A 123 -5.76 11.83 5.15
N LYS A 124 -6.31 10.64 4.92
CA LYS A 124 -7.56 10.39 4.19
C LYS A 124 -8.53 9.63 5.08
N SER A 125 -9.83 9.78 4.80
CA SER A 125 -10.84 9.02 5.53
C SER A 125 -10.72 7.54 5.17
N LEU A 126 -11.25 6.64 6.02
CA LEU A 126 -11.24 5.20 5.73
C LEU A 126 -12.01 4.87 4.44
N ASP A 127 -13.09 5.59 4.15
CA ASP A 127 -13.81 5.46 2.88
C ASP A 127 -12.95 5.83 1.67
N GLU A 128 -12.20 6.93 1.76
CA GLU A 128 -11.30 7.38 0.70
C GLU A 128 -10.15 6.38 0.51
N GLU A 129 -9.54 5.91 1.60
CA GLU A 129 -8.51 4.86 1.56
C GLU A 129 -9.05 3.57 0.94
N TYR A 130 -10.27 3.17 1.29
CA TYR A 130 -10.92 1.99 0.75
C TYR A 130 -11.22 2.11 -0.74
N LEU A 131 -11.66 3.29 -1.20
CA LEU A 131 -11.87 3.55 -2.62
C LEU A 131 -10.54 3.50 -3.39
N LEU A 132 -9.48 4.07 -2.84
CA LEU A 132 -8.14 3.98 -3.43
C LEU A 132 -7.63 2.53 -3.47
N ALA A 133 -7.85 1.75 -2.42
CA ALA A 133 -7.51 0.34 -2.38
C ALA A 133 -8.29 -0.48 -3.43
N LYS A 134 -9.59 -0.18 -3.64
CA LYS A 134 -10.39 -0.78 -4.72
C LYS A 134 -9.84 -0.42 -6.10
N LYS A 135 -9.48 0.85 -6.32
CA LYS A 135 -8.89 1.30 -7.58
C LYS A 135 -7.55 0.60 -7.84
N ARG A 136 -6.66 0.55 -6.84
CA ARG A 136 -5.38 -0.17 -6.92
C ARG A 136 -5.60 -1.64 -7.29
N LYS A 137 -6.56 -2.31 -6.65
CA LYS A 137 -6.93 -3.70 -6.97
C LYS A 137 -7.31 -3.86 -8.45
N GLN A 138 -8.13 -2.96 -9.00
CA GLN A 138 -8.53 -3.01 -10.41
C GLN A 138 -7.35 -2.80 -11.36
N GLN A 139 -6.50 -1.80 -11.07
CA GLN A 139 -5.30 -1.52 -11.85
C GLN A 139 -4.34 -2.71 -11.87
N THR A 140 -4.08 -3.31 -10.70
CA THR A 140 -3.22 -4.50 -10.61
C THR A 140 -3.77 -5.67 -11.43
N ILE A 141 -5.09 -5.91 -11.43
CA ILE A 141 -5.68 -6.99 -12.25
C ILE A 141 -5.50 -6.70 -13.75
N GLN A 142 -5.74 -5.46 -14.18
CA GLN A 142 -5.54 -5.07 -15.57
C GLN A 142 -4.07 -5.23 -16.01
N GLU A 143 -3.12 -4.81 -15.17
CA GLU A 143 -1.69 -4.99 -15.45
C GLU A 143 -1.31 -6.48 -15.58
N ILE A 144 -1.90 -7.34 -14.75
CA ILE A 144 -1.70 -8.80 -14.85
C ILE A 144 -2.22 -9.33 -16.19
N GLU A 145 -3.42 -8.93 -16.61
CA GLU A 145 -4.01 -9.33 -17.89
C GLU A 145 -3.14 -8.89 -19.07
N GLU A 146 -2.65 -7.65 -19.04
CA GLU A 146 -1.76 -7.08 -20.07
C GLU A 146 -0.40 -7.80 -20.13
N GLN A 147 0.17 -8.20 -18.98
CA GLN A 147 1.45 -8.91 -18.91
C GLN A 147 1.36 -10.36 -19.42
N ILE A 148 0.22 -11.04 -19.21
CA ILE A 148 0.02 -12.41 -19.66
C ILE A 148 -0.13 -12.49 -21.19
N GLU A 149 -0.75 -11.48 -21.81
CA GLU A 149 -1.21 -11.53 -23.21
C GLU A 149 -0.22 -10.93 -24.23
N ASP A 150 1.11 -10.93 -23.98
CA ASP A 150 2.16 -10.27 -24.79
C ASP A 150 1.79 -10.11 -26.29
N LYS A 151 1.41 -8.87 -26.67
CA LYS A 151 0.62 -8.57 -27.88
C LYS A 151 1.47 -8.38 -29.14
N LYS A 152 2.57 -9.11 -29.30
CA LYS A 152 3.34 -9.05 -30.55
C LYS A 152 2.52 -9.66 -31.68
N GLU A 153 2.02 -8.80 -32.57
CA GLU A 153 1.12 -9.16 -33.67
C GLU A 153 1.74 -10.19 -34.62
N THR A 154 3.08 -10.23 -34.69
CA THR A 154 3.89 -11.12 -35.53
C THR A 154 4.12 -12.53 -34.98
N ASP A 155 3.73 -12.81 -33.73
CA ASP A 155 4.02 -14.10 -33.11
C ASP A 155 3.12 -15.22 -33.63
N CYS A 156 3.69 -16.39 -33.90
CA CYS A 156 2.92 -17.57 -34.26
C CYS A 156 2.11 -18.08 -33.04
N LEU A 157 1.06 -18.87 -33.29
CA LEU A 157 0.17 -19.37 -32.24
C LEU A 157 0.91 -20.15 -31.14
N LEU A 158 1.96 -20.89 -31.49
CA LEU A 158 2.76 -21.64 -30.51
C LEU A 158 3.43 -20.72 -29.49
N THR A 159 4.00 -19.60 -29.94
CA THR A 159 4.62 -18.60 -29.06
C THR A 159 3.57 -17.94 -28.18
N LYS A 160 2.42 -17.56 -28.75
CA LYS A 160 1.29 -16.97 -28.01
C LYS A 160 0.80 -17.91 -26.90
N ILE A 161 0.59 -19.19 -27.20
CA ILE A 161 0.20 -20.22 -26.22
C ILE A 161 1.26 -20.34 -25.12
N SER A 162 2.55 -20.35 -25.48
CA SER A 162 3.63 -20.44 -24.49
C SER A 162 3.68 -19.24 -23.55
N HIS A 163 3.41 -18.02 -24.03
CA HIS A 163 3.36 -16.82 -23.18
C HIS A 163 2.21 -16.91 -22.18
N LEU A 164 1.01 -17.27 -22.67
CA LEU A 164 -0.16 -17.47 -21.81
C LEU A 164 0.10 -18.49 -20.71
N HIS A 165 0.68 -19.65 -21.05
CA HIS A 165 0.99 -20.69 -20.07
C HIS A 165 1.97 -20.19 -19.00
N ARG A 166 3.08 -19.56 -19.39
CA ARG A 166 4.08 -19.04 -18.44
C ARG A 166 3.48 -18.03 -17.47
N GLY A 167 2.67 -17.10 -17.98
CA GLY A 167 1.96 -16.13 -17.14
C GLY A 167 1.01 -16.81 -16.16
N CYS A 168 0.15 -17.70 -16.66
CA CYS A 168 -0.81 -18.44 -15.84
C CYS A 168 -0.12 -19.27 -14.73
N ASP A 169 0.97 -19.96 -15.04
CA ASP A 169 1.69 -20.80 -14.08
C ASP A 169 2.19 -19.98 -12.87
N VAL A 170 2.78 -18.80 -13.13
CA VAL A 170 3.28 -17.89 -12.07
C VAL A 170 2.12 -17.43 -11.17
N TYR A 171 1.02 -16.95 -11.74
CA TYR A 171 -0.11 -16.47 -10.94
C TYR A 171 -0.88 -17.61 -10.27
N GLU A 172 -0.88 -18.82 -10.82
CA GLU A 172 -1.50 -19.99 -10.19
C GLU A 172 -0.75 -20.38 -8.91
N ILE A 173 0.59 -20.41 -8.94
CA ILE A 173 1.42 -20.67 -7.75
C ILE A 173 1.14 -19.61 -6.68
N THR A 174 1.19 -18.33 -7.06
CA THR A 174 0.90 -17.20 -6.15
C THR A 174 -0.52 -17.30 -5.57
N SER A 175 -1.51 -17.68 -6.38
CA SER A 175 -2.89 -17.89 -5.94
C SER A 175 -3.02 -19.04 -4.94
N LYS A 176 -2.28 -20.15 -5.14
CA LYS A 176 -2.24 -21.28 -4.19
C LYS A 176 -1.68 -20.84 -2.83
N LEU A 177 -0.61 -20.04 -2.82
CA LEU A 177 -0.02 -19.48 -1.59
C LEU A 177 -1.01 -18.56 -0.85
N PHE A 178 -1.68 -17.65 -1.56
CA PHE A 178 -2.70 -16.79 -0.94
C PHE A 178 -3.93 -17.58 -0.44
N LYS A 179 -4.34 -18.64 -1.14
CA LYS A 179 -5.42 -19.53 -0.68
C LYS A 179 -5.03 -20.26 0.61
N LYS A 180 -3.77 -20.66 0.75
CA LYS A 180 -3.24 -21.25 1.99
C LYS A 180 -3.26 -20.21 3.13
N MET A 181 -2.74 -19.01 2.90
CA MET A 181 -2.76 -17.90 3.86
C MET A 181 -4.18 -17.59 4.39
N LYS A 182 -5.20 -17.59 3.52
CA LYS A 182 -6.59 -17.32 3.93
C LYS A 182 -7.13 -18.33 4.96
N LYS A 183 -6.64 -19.57 4.92
CA LYS A 183 -7.02 -20.67 5.83
C LYS A 183 -6.25 -20.64 7.15
N GLU A 184 -5.18 -19.84 7.24
CA GLU A 184 -4.41 -19.70 8.48
C GLU A 184 -5.19 -18.97 9.57
N LYS A 185 -4.77 -19.18 10.82
CA LYS A 185 -5.29 -18.44 11.99
C LYS A 185 -5.06 -16.94 11.79
N ALA A 186 -5.98 -16.10 12.28
CA ALA A 186 -5.95 -14.66 12.05
C ALA A 186 -4.59 -14.01 12.41
N PHE A 187 -3.99 -14.41 13.53
CA PHE A 187 -2.70 -13.91 13.98
C PHE A 187 -1.48 -14.42 13.18
N LEU A 188 -1.65 -15.44 12.33
CA LEU A 188 -0.58 -15.99 11.48
C LEU A 188 -0.61 -15.44 10.04
N LYS A 189 -1.69 -14.76 9.64
CA LYS A 189 -1.84 -14.30 8.25
C LYS A 189 -0.79 -13.27 7.83
N ILE A 190 -0.47 -12.34 8.72
CA ILE A 190 0.50 -11.28 8.44
C ILE A 190 1.94 -11.81 8.50
N PRO A 191 2.37 -12.62 9.50
CA PRO A 191 3.69 -13.26 9.44
C PRO A 191 3.86 -14.10 8.16
N TYR A 192 2.85 -14.90 7.79
CA TYR A 192 2.87 -15.65 6.54
C TYR A 192 3.03 -14.75 5.30
N PHE A 193 2.32 -13.61 5.28
CA PHE A 193 2.47 -12.62 4.21
C PHE A 193 3.89 -12.04 4.17
N CYS A 194 4.48 -11.70 5.32
CA CYS A 194 5.86 -11.20 5.41
C CYS A 194 6.86 -12.21 4.83
N GLU A 195 6.72 -13.50 5.14
CA GLU A 195 7.58 -14.55 4.57
C GLU A 195 7.52 -14.59 3.04
N LEU A 196 6.32 -14.52 2.46
CA LEU A 196 6.18 -14.46 1.00
C LEU A 196 6.83 -13.19 0.42
N MET A 197 6.64 -12.05 1.08
CA MET A 197 7.21 -10.77 0.65
C MET A 197 8.73 -10.77 0.73
N ASN A 198 9.34 -11.40 1.74
CA ASN A 198 10.79 -11.53 1.87
C ASN A 198 11.36 -12.29 0.66
N VAL A 199 10.77 -13.44 0.30
CA VAL A 199 11.21 -14.23 -0.87
C VAL A 199 11.03 -13.45 -2.17
N TRP A 200 9.89 -12.79 -2.38
CA TRP A 200 9.67 -12.01 -3.60
C TRP A 200 10.59 -10.80 -3.69
N LYS A 201 10.89 -10.12 -2.58
CA LYS A 201 11.86 -9.01 -2.56
C LYS A 201 13.29 -9.50 -2.85
N ALA A 202 13.67 -10.65 -2.32
CA ALA A 202 14.96 -11.28 -2.65
C ALA A 202 15.08 -11.56 -4.15
N MET A 203 14.01 -12.07 -4.79
CA MET A 203 13.97 -12.22 -6.25
C MET A 203 14.14 -10.86 -6.97
N LEU A 204 13.41 -9.83 -6.55
CA LEU A 204 13.50 -8.51 -7.18
C LEU A 204 14.91 -7.90 -7.08
N LEU A 205 15.58 -8.06 -5.93
CA LEU A 205 16.96 -7.62 -5.74
C LEU A 205 17.94 -8.41 -6.63
N ALA A 206 17.80 -9.74 -6.67
CA ALA A 206 18.68 -10.60 -7.45
C ALA A 206 18.64 -10.25 -8.95
N TYR A 207 17.48 -9.81 -9.44
CA TYR A 207 17.27 -9.38 -10.82
C TYR A 207 17.40 -7.86 -11.03
N GLU A 208 17.88 -7.11 -10.04
CA GLU A 208 18.14 -5.67 -10.12
C GLU A 208 16.89 -4.83 -10.45
N LEU A 209 15.71 -5.34 -10.04
CA LEU A 209 14.41 -4.68 -10.15
C LEU A 209 14.02 -3.88 -8.89
N LEU A 210 14.81 -4.04 -7.82
CA LEU A 210 14.68 -3.33 -6.56
C LEU A 210 16.09 -2.90 -6.10
N ASP A 211 16.21 -1.73 -5.47
CA ASP A 211 17.45 -1.27 -4.81
C ASP A 211 17.41 -1.69 -3.33
N GLU A 212 18.54 -2.16 -2.79
CA GLU A 212 18.71 -2.50 -1.37
C GLU A 212 18.27 -1.35 -0.44
N LYS A 213 18.51 -0.09 -0.82
CA LYS A 213 18.08 1.10 -0.06
C LYS A 213 16.56 1.24 0.05
N SER A 214 15.80 0.50 -0.75
CA SER A 214 14.34 0.48 -0.71
C SER A 214 13.80 -0.53 0.30
N LEU A 215 14.66 -1.34 0.92
CA LEU A 215 14.28 -2.22 2.04
C LEU A 215 14.10 -1.40 3.30
N SER A 216 13.08 -1.72 4.09
CA SER A 216 12.84 -1.01 5.35
C SER A 216 13.83 -1.49 6.42
N GLU A 217 14.67 -0.59 6.93
CA GLU A 217 15.50 -0.87 8.12
C GLU A 217 14.67 -0.83 9.43
N GLU A 218 13.45 -0.28 9.39
CA GLU A 218 12.54 -0.27 10.54
C GLU A 218 12.06 -1.69 10.86
N LYS A 219 12.71 -2.31 11.85
CA LYS A 219 12.15 -3.48 12.55
C LYS A 219 10.86 -3.03 13.25
N VAL A 220 9.72 -3.26 12.62
CA VAL A 220 8.40 -2.85 13.14
C VAL A 220 8.07 -3.57 14.45
N GLU A 221 8.64 -4.76 14.67
CA GLU A 221 8.78 -5.49 15.95
C GLU A 221 9.59 -6.77 15.64
N GLU A 222 10.16 -7.49 16.64
CA GLU A 222 11.06 -8.66 16.46
C GLU A 222 10.52 -9.79 15.55
N HIS A 223 9.23 -9.80 15.19
CA HIS A 223 8.60 -10.81 14.36
C HIS A 223 7.62 -10.26 13.31
N TRP A 224 7.68 -8.95 13.03
CA TRP A 224 6.78 -8.28 12.11
C TRP A 224 7.58 -7.36 11.19
N GLY A 225 7.65 -7.69 9.90
CA GLY A 225 8.29 -6.85 8.90
C GLY A 225 9.23 -7.60 7.97
N GLU A 226 10.11 -6.83 7.33
CA GLU A 226 11.10 -7.31 6.38
C GLU A 226 12.32 -7.85 7.12
N ASP A 227 12.69 -9.10 6.84
CA ASP A 227 13.95 -9.67 7.31
C ASP A 227 15.04 -9.35 6.29
N VAL A 228 15.69 -8.19 6.46
CA VAL A 228 16.68 -7.66 5.52
C VAL A 228 17.86 -8.64 5.36
N ASP A 229 18.34 -9.23 6.45
CA ASP A 229 19.46 -10.17 6.41
C ASP A 229 19.10 -11.42 5.61
N PHE A 230 17.90 -11.98 5.84
CA PHE A 230 17.40 -13.11 5.07
C PHE A 230 17.18 -12.76 3.59
N ILE A 231 16.60 -11.59 3.30
CA ILE A 231 16.36 -11.10 1.94
C ILE A 231 17.67 -10.98 1.15
N LEU A 232 18.70 -10.35 1.75
CA LEU A 232 20.00 -10.16 1.10
C LEU A 232 20.70 -11.50 0.85
N HIS A 233 20.72 -12.36 1.86
CA HIS A 233 21.31 -13.70 1.73
C HIS A 233 20.65 -14.50 0.60
N LEU A 234 19.32 -14.55 0.56
CA LEU A 234 18.58 -15.27 -0.47
C LEU A 234 18.75 -14.63 -1.86
N SER A 235 18.82 -13.30 -1.94
CA SER A 235 19.08 -12.58 -3.18
C SER A 235 20.43 -12.97 -3.78
N ASP A 236 21.48 -13.05 -2.96
CA ASP A 236 22.80 -13.49 -3.41
C ASP A 236 22.80 -14.93 -3.93
N GLU A 237 22.10 -15.84 -3.25
CA GLU A 237 21.96 -17.23 -3.72
C GLU A 237 21.24 -17.30 -5.08
N ILE A 238 20.13 -16.58 -5.22
CA ILE A 238 19.36 -16.51 -6.47
C ILE A 238 20.20 -15.93 -7.59
N LYS A 239 20.90 -14.81 -7.35
CA LYS A 239 21.74 -14.12 -8.33
C LYS A 239 22.87 -15.02 -8.81
N ASN A 240 23.57 -15.68 -7.89
CA ASN A 240 24.66 -16.60 -8.22
C ASN A 240 24.18 -17.81 -9.01
N HIS A 241 22.99 -18.33 -8.71
CA HIS A 241 22.39 -19.41 -9.48
C HIS A 241 22.01 -18.93 -10.89
N TRP A 242 21.32 -17.79 -10.99
CA TRP A 242 20.87 -17.24 -12.27
C TRP A 242 22.03 -16.91 -13.22
N GLU A 243 23.12 -16.30 -12.75
CA GLU A 243 24.26 -15.97 -13.60
C GLU A 243 24.93 -17.23 -14.19
N LYS A 244 24.96 -18.34 -13.45
CA LYS A 244 25.44 -19.63 -13.96
C LYS A 244 24.54 -20.16 -15.08
N GLU A 245 23.22 -20.21 -14.83
CA GLU A 245 22.24 -20.68 -15.81
C GLU A 245 22.22 -19.81 -17.07
N LYS A 246 22.20 -18.49 -16.89
CA LYS A 246 22.25 -17.50 -17.97
C LYS A 246 23.50 -17.69 -18.83
N THR A 247 24.68 -17.77 -18.22
CA THR A 247 25.94 -17.98 -18.94
C THR A 247 25.92 -19.28 -19.74
N TRP A 248 25.39 -20.36 -19.15
CA TRP A 248 25.25 -21.64 -19.84
C TRP A 248 24.33 -21.52 -21.06
N HIS A 249 23.14 -20.95 -20.89
CA HIS A 249 22.15 -20.77 -21.96
C HIS A 249 22.67 -19.87 -23.09
N GLU A 250 23.34 -18.77 -22.77
CA GLU A 250 23.94 -17.88 -23.76
C GLU A 250 25.01 -18.59 -24.61
N ASN A 251 25.88 -19.37 -23.97
CA ASN A 251 26.91 -20.14 -24.66
C ASN A 251 26.31 -21.25 -25.52
N TYR A 252 25.32 -21.99 -24.98
CA TYR A 252 24.59 -23.00 -25.74
C TYR A 252 23.92 -22.41 -26.99
N HIS A 253 23.27 -21.25 -26.86
CA HIS A 253 22.64 -20.58 -28.00
C HIS A 253 23.65 -20.12 -29.05
N LYS A 254 24.85 -19.66 -28.67
CA LYS A 254 25.93 -19.34 -29.62
C LYS A 254 26.36 -20.57 -30.40
N GLU A 255 26.56 -21.70 -29.73
CA GLU A 255 26.95 -22.98 -30.36
C GLU A 255 25.87 -23.50 -31.32
N VAL A 256 24.60 -23.46 -30.92
CA VAL A 256 23.48 -23.87 -31.78
C VAL A 256 23.42 -22.98 -33.04
N ARG A 257 23.57 -21.66 -32.91
CA ARG A 257 23.60 -20.75 -34.07
C ARG A 257 24.75 -21.07 -35.02
N LYS A 258 25.94 -21.34 -34.50
CA LYS A 258 27.10 -21.74 -35.29
C LYS A 258 26.83 -23.02 -36.09
N ARG A 259 26.29 -24.06 -35.44
CA ARG A 259 25.93 -25.33 -36.11
C ARG A 259 24.87 -25.15 -37.20
N ILE A 260 23.90 -24.26 -36.99
CA ILE A 260 22.88 -23.94 -38.01
C ILE A 260 23.53 -23.28 -39.23
N GLN A 261 24.41 -22.29 -39.00
CA GLN A 261 25.13 -21.60 -40.09
C GLN A 261 26.02 -22.58 -40.87
N GLU A 262 26.77 -23.45 -40.20
CA GLU A 262 27.61 -24.47 -40.83
C GLU A 262 26.79 -25.42 -41.72
N LYS A 263 25.63 -25.88 -41.24
CA LYS A 263 24.71 -26.72 -42.03
C LYS A 263 24.15 -25.97 -43.25
N GLN A 264 23.79 -24.70 -43.10
CA GLN A 264 23.28 -23.90 -44.22
C GLN A 264 24.35 -23.69 -45.30
N VAL A 265 25.59 -23.39 -44.91
CA VAL A 265 26.72 -23.26 -45.85
C VAL A 265 27.00 -24.59 -46.56
N LYS A 266 26.92 -25.72 -45.86
CA LYS A 266 27.10 -27.04 -46.47
C LYS A 266 26.01 -27.34 -47.51
N ASN A 267 24.74 -27.10 -47.16
CA ASN A 267 23.61 -27.33 -48.07
C ASN A 267 23.68 -26.41 -49.31
N GLN A 268 24.15 -25.16 -49.17
CA GLN A 268 24.33 -24.26 -50.32
C GLN A 268 25.43 -24.73 -51.28
N LYS A 269 26.52 -25.33 -50.77
CA LYS A 269 27.58 -25.91 -51.60
C LYS A 269 27.12 -27.16 -52.37
N GLU A 270 26.22 -27.95 -51.78
CA GLU A 270 25.66 -29.15 -52.43
C GLU A 270 24.64 -28.82 -53.53
N VAL A 271 23.91 -27.70 -53.41
CA VAL A 271 22.94 -27.24 -54.44
C VAL A 271 23.63 -26.52 -55.60
N GLY A 272 24.79 -25.90 -55.39
CA GLY A 272 25.58 -25.23 -56.44
C GLY A 272 26.46 -26.14 -57.32
N HIS A 273 26.30 -27.46 -57.23
CA HIS A 273 27.00 -28.46 -58.05
C HIS A 273 26.07 -29.23 -59.01
N PHE A 274 24.86 -28.72 -59.23
CA PHE A 274 23.94 -29.17 -60.28
C PHE A 274 23.79 -28.11 -61.38
#